data_AF-A0A1S4BF67-F1
#
_entry.id   AF-A0A1S4BF67-F1
#
_cell.length_a   1.000
_cell.length_b   1.000
_cell.length_c   1.000
_cell.angle_alpha   90.00
_cell.angle_beta   90.00
_cell.angle_gamma   90.00
#
_symmetry.space_group_name_H-M   'P 1'
#
loop_
_entity.id
_entity.type
_entity.pdbx_description
1 polymer ?
#
loop_
_entity_poly.entity_id
_entity_poly.type
_entity_poly.pdbx_seq_one_letter_code
_entity_poly.pdbx_strand_id
1 'polypeptide(L)'
;MQHRKVVAYASRQLRKLEQNYPTHDLELEAITFALKIWRHYLYGVHVDIFTDHKSLHEGAIVRNAAESSVVAAVKARQFDDPALVKIREIIPFKKKQVFELSEDGVLRYQDRLCVPDVRGLQRQIMIEILQSWYSIHMGSTKMYPDLRQLYWWNGMKRNIAEYVTQCPSCQQVRVEN
;
A
#
# COMPACT_ATOMS: atom_id res chain seq x y z
N MET A 1 -7.41 -16.86 -0.52
CA MET A 1 -8.72 -17.54 -0.43
C MET A 1 -9.69 -16.63 0.30
N GLN A 2 -10.98 -16.70 0.03
CA GLN A 2 -12.02 -15.97 0.77
C GLN A 2 -13.14 -16.95 1.12
N HIS A 3 -13.56 -17.01 2.38
CA HIS A 3 -14.52 -18.01 2.86
C HIS A 3 -14.13 -19.46 2.49
N ARG A 4 -12.84 -19.81 2.61
CA ARG A 4 -12.25 -21.10 2.21
C ARG A 4 -12.41 -21.47 0.73
N LYS A 5 -12.78 -20.52 -0.13
CA LYS A 5 -12.79 -20.69 -1.59
C LYS A 5 -11.57 -20.04 -2.22
N VAL A 6 -11.01 -20.70 -3.22
CA VAL A 6 -9.87 -20.15 -3.98
C VAL A 6 -10.35 -18.99 -4.84
N VAL A 7 -9.64 -17.87 -4.79
CA VAL A 7 -9.94 -16.65 -5.55
C VAL A 7 -9.08 -16.57 -6.80
N ALA A 8 -7.81 -16.98 -6.71
CA ALA A 8 -6.85 -16.99 -7.81
C ALA A 8 -5.63 -17.86 -7.51
N TYR A 9 -4.85 -18.16 -8.55
CA TYR A 9 -3.59 -18.89 -8.49
C TYR A 9 -2.46 -18.04 -9.09
N ALA A 10 -1.22 -18.22 -8.61
CA ALA A 10 -0.03 -17.59 -9.17
C ALA A 10 1.15 -18.57 -9.10
N SER A 11 1.95 -18.63 -10.16
CA SER A 11 3.15 -19.46 -10.24
C SER A 11 4.19 -18.84 -11.17
N ARG A 12 5.46 -19.23 -11.03
CA ARG A 12 6.55 -18.87 -11.95
C ARG A 12 7.56 -20.01 -12.05
N GLN A 13 8.33 -20.03 -13.13
CA GLN A 13 9.48 -20.92 -13.25
C GLN A 13 10.63 -20.47 -12.33
N LEU A 14 11.38 -21.45 -11.82
CA LEU A 14 12.58 -21.21 -11.02
C LEU A 14 13.73 -20.75 -11.91
N ARG A 15 14.49 -19.76 -11.45
CA ARG A 15 15.75 -19.34 -12.06
C ARG A 15 16.81 -20.41 -11.83
N LYS A 16 17.82 -20.48 -12.70
CA LYS A 16 18.93 -21.45 -12.59
C LYS A 16 19.60 -21.45 -11.21
N LEU A 17 19.70 -20.29 -10.57
CA LEU A 17 20.26 -20.16 -9.22
C LEU A 17 19.33 -20.74 -8.14
N GLU A 18 18.02 -20.54 -8.29
CA GLU A 18 17.00 -20.99 -7.34
C GLU A 18 16.79 -22.50 -7.40
N GLN A 19 17.08 -23.16 -8.53
CA GLN A 19 16.96 -24.62 -8.69
C GLN A 19 17.83 -25.42 -7.72
N ASN A 20 18.89 -24.80 -7.18
CA ASN A 20 19.79 -25.44 -6.21
C ASN A 20 19.39 -25.15 -4.76
N TYR A 21 18.33 -24.38 -4.53
CA TYR A 21 17.88 -24.06 -3.17
C TYR A 21 17.20 -25.26 -2.52
N PRO A 22 17.38 -25.45 -1.20
CA PRO A 22 16.62 -26.45 -0.46
C PRO A 22 15.12 -26.10 -0.46
N THR A 23 14.26 -27.10 -0.27
CA THR A 23 12.79 -26.97 -0.39
C THR A 23 12.21 -25.83 0.46
N HIS A 24 12.72 -25.64 1.68
CA HIS A 24 12.26 -24.58 2.58
C HIS A 24 12.54 -23.15 2.04
N ASP A 25 13.67 -22.96 1.36
CA ASP A 25 14.01 -21.68 0.74
C ASP A 25 13.16 -21.43 -0.51
N LEU A 26 12.86 -22.48 -1.28
CA LEU A 26 11.96 -22.40 -2.44
C LEU A 26 10.53 -22.00 -2.05
N GLU A 27 10.04 -22.51 -0.92
CA GLU A 27 8.72 -22.16 -0.40
C GLU A 27 8.69 -20.73 0.16
N LEU A 28 9.74 -20.29 0.85
CA LEU A 28 9.86 -18.90 1.28
C LEU A 28 9.89 -17.94 0.09
N GLU A 29 10.57 -18.32 -0.99
CA GLU A 29 10.55 -17.61 -2.27
C GLU A 29 9.16 -17.61 -2.91
N ALA A 30 8.42 -18.72 -2.83
CA ALA A 30 7.05 -18.80 -3.32
C ALA A 30 6.10 -17.88 -2.53
N ILE A 31 6.24 -17.82 -1.21
CA ILE A 31 5.50 -16.89 -0.34
C ILE A 31 5.86 -15.44 -0.70
N THR A 32 7.14 -15.12 -0.79
CA THR A 32 7.61 -13.77 -1.13
C THR A 32 7.13 -13.34 -2.53
N PHE A 33 7.15 -14.25 -3.49
CA PHE A 33 6.62 -14.04 -4.83
C PHE A 33 5.11 -13.76 -4.81
N ALA A 34 4.33 -14.56 -4.09
CA ALA A 34 2.90 -14.33 -3.94
C ALA A 34 2.62 -12.99 -3.25
N LEU A 35 3.30 -12.67 -2.16
CA LEU A 35 3.14 -11.38 -1.47
C LEU A 35 3.47 -10.19 -2.37
N LYS A 36 4.47 -10.30 -3.25
CA LYS A 36 4.80 -9.26 -4.24
C LYS A 36 3.70 -9.09 -5.29
N ILE A 37 3.14 -10.18 -5.83
CA ILE A 37 2.05 -10.12 -6.83
C ILE A 37 0.80 -9.49 -6.21
N TRP A 38 0.41 -10.00 -5.04
CA TRP A 38 -0.85 -9.66 -4.40
C TRP A 38 -0.75 -8.47 -3.45
N ARG A 39 0.40 -7.77 -3.42
CA ARG A 39 0.71 -6.69 -2.47
C ARG A 39 -0.42 -5.68 -2.30
N HIS A 40 -1.06 -5.29 -3.40
CA HIS A 40 -2.14 -4.32 -3.45
C HIS A 40 -3.44 -4.81 -2.76
N TYR A 41 -3.68 -6.11 -2.70
CA TYR A 41 -4.80 -6.71 -1.94
C TYR A 41 -4.47 -6.98 -0.48
N LEU A 42 -3.18 -7.15 -0.16
CA LEU A 42 -2.72 -7.58 1.16
C LEU A 42 -2.23 -6.42 2.04
N TYR A 43 -2.11 -5.21 1.49
CA TYR A 43 -1.60 -4.06 2.23
C TYR A 43 -2.62 -3.58 3.28
N GLY A 44 -2.21 -3.50 4.55
CA GLY A 44 -3.06 -3.01 5.64
C GLY A 44 -4.14 -3.98 6.12
N VAL A 45 -4.16 -5.21 5.60
CA VAL A 45 -5.15 -6.25 5.96
C VAL A 45 -4.44 -7.41 6.67
N HIS A 46 -5.10 -8.04 7.63
CA HIS A 46 -4.59 -9.26 8.26
C HIS A 46 -4.69 -10.43 7.27
N VAL A 47 -3.58 -11.12 7.04
CA VAL A 47 -3.48 -12.22 6.05
C VAL A 47 -2.94 -13.46 6.74
N ASP A 48 -3.70 -14.54 6.63
CA ASP A 48 -3.27 -15.87 7.07
C ASP A 48 -2.63 -16.62 5.91
N ILE A 49 -1.37 -17.04 6.08
CA ILE A 49 -0.62 -17.81 5.09
C ILE A 49 -0.60 -19.27 5.53
N PHE A 50 -1.07 -20.15 4.65
CA PHE A 50 -1.06 -21.60 4.85
C PHE A 50 -0.02 -22.23 3.92
N THR A 51 0.89 -23.00 4.48
CA THR A 51 1.92 -23.78 3.76
C THR A 51 1.90 -25.22 4.28
N ASP A 52 2.19 -26.18 3.40
CA ASP A 52 2.27 -27.61 3.68
C ASP A 52 3.64 -28.05 4.22
N HIS A 53 4.57 -27.12 4.43
CA HIS A 53 5.91 -27.44 4.89
C HIS A 53 6.04 -27.66 6.39
N LYS A 54 6.60 -28.81 6.76
CA LYS A 54 6.74 -29.26 8.15
C LYS A 54 7.61 -28.36 9.04
N SER A 55 8.53 -27.58 8.48
CA SER A 55 9.37 -26.67 9.29
C SER A 55 8.67 -25.33 9.61
N LEU A 56 7.52 -25.07 8.98
CA LEU A 56 6.64 -23.92 9.21
C LEU A 56 5.31 -24.40 9.83
N HIS A 57 5.38 -25.45 10.66
CA HIS A 57 4.18 -26.02 11.28
C HIS A 57 3.57 -25.01 12.27
N GLU A 58 2.24 -24.91 12.19
CA GLU A 58 1.38 -23.87 12.76
C GLU A 58 1.47 -22.53 12.04
N GLY A 59 0.35 -22.13 11.44
CA GLY A 59 0.21 -20.97 10.57
C GLY A 59 1.04 -19.79 11.06
N ALA A 60 2.11 -19.51 10.33
CA ALA A 60 2.87 -18.30 10.54
C ALA A 60 1.90 -17.14 10.26
N ILE A 61 1.45 -16.47 11.32
CA ILE A 61 0.87 -15.14 11.22
C ILE A 61 2.02 -14.23 10.78
N VAL A 62 2.27 -14.21 9.47
CA VAL A 62 3.09 -13.18 8.87
C VAL A 62 2.22 -11.94 8.89
N ARG A 63 2.26 -11.21 10.02
CA ARG A 63 1.92 -9.79 9.98
C ARG A 63 2.83 -9.22 8.92
N ASN A 64 2.27 -8.64 7.87
CA ASN A 64 3.03 -7.86 6.91
C ASN A 64 3.51 -6.60 7.67
N ALA A 65 4.51 -6.79 8.52
CA ALA A 65 5.06 -5.83 9.46
C ALA A 65 6.14 -4.96 8.79
N ALA A 66 6.47 -5.25 7.53
CA ALA A 66 7.18 -4.33 6.67
C ALA A 66 6.22 -3.18 6.31
N GLU A 67 6.02 -2.30 7.28
CA GLU A 67 5.52 -0.96 7.03
C GLU A 67 6.42 -0.35 5.95
N SER A 68 5.82 0.09 4.83
CA SER A 68 6.61 0.77 3.80
C SER A 68 7.41 1.89 4.47
N SER A 69 8.68 2.04 4.09
CA SER A 69 9.51 3.15 4.58
C SER A 69 8.82 4.51 4.37
N VAL A 70 7.96 4.61 3.35
CA VAL A 70 7.14 5.79 3.06
C VAL A 70 6.04 5.95 4.11
N VAL A 71 5.34 4.88 4.51
CA VAL A 71 4.29 4.95 5.55
C VAL A 71 4.87 5.29 6.91
N ALA A 72 6.00 4.69 7.28
CA ALA A 72 6.72 5.06 8.51
C ALA A 72 7.11 6.55 8.50
N ALA A 73 7.61 7.05 7.36
CA ALA A 73 7.94 8.47 7.19
C ALA A 73 6.71 9.38 7.24
N VAL A 74 5.57 8.95 6.71
CA VAL A 74 4.29 9.68 6.80
C VAL A 74 3.88 9.84 8.25
N LYS A 75 3.85 8.75 9.02
CA LYS A 75 3.49 8.78 10.44
C LYS A 75 4.39 9.71 11.24
N ALA A 76 5.70 9.60 11.05
CA ALA A 76 6.68 10.40 11.79
C ALA A 76 6.61 11.91 11.49
N ARG A 77 6.09 12.30 10.32
CA ARG A 77 6.16 13.69 9.82
C ARG A 77 4.81 14.40 9.77
N GLN A 78 3.75 13.83 10.31
CA GLN A 78 2.45 14.51 10.35
C GLN A 78 2.52 15.85 11.09
N PHE A 79 3.40 15.97 12.09
CA PHE A 79 3.63 17.19 12.86
C PHE A 79 4.35 18.31 12.09
N ASP A 80 5.01 17.96 10.98
CA ASP A 80 5.69 18.94 10.13
C ASP A 80 4.69 19.71 9.24
N ASP A 81 3.48 19.19 9.06
CA ASP A 81 2.45 19.80 8.21
C ASP A 81 1.53 20.72 9.04
N PRO A 82 1.59 22.05 8.84
CA PRO A 82 0.77 23.00 9.60
C PRO A 82 -0.73 22.78 9.43
N ALA A 83 -1.19 22.23 8.30
CA ALA A 83 -2.60 21.92 8.10
C ALA A 83 -3.04 20.73 8.94
N LEU A 84 -2.21 19.68 9.05
CA LEU A 84 -2.51 18.52 9.89
C LEU A 84 -2.41 18.86 11.38
N VAL A 85 -1.45 19.71 11.78
CA VAL A 85 -1.35 20.21 13.17
C VAL A 85 -2.60 20.98 13.56
N LYS A 86 -3.09 21.89 12.71
CA LYS A 86 -4.36 22.60 12.96
C LYS A 86 -5.54 21.64 13.09
N ILE A 87 -5.61 20.61 12.25
CA ILE A 87 -6.67 19.58 12.34
C ILE A 87 -6.55 18.83 13.67
N ARG A 88 -5.33 18.48 14.10
CA ARG A 88 -5.10 17.80 15.38
C ARG A 88 -5.59 18.63 16.57
N GLU A 89 -5.29 19.93 16.59
CA GLU A 89 -5.68 20.83 17.68
C GLU A 89 -7.19 21.02 17.83
N ILE A 90 -7.96 20.89 16.74
CA ILE A 90 -9.42 21.06 16.77
C ILE A 90 -10.19 19.78 17.12
N ILE A 91 -9.55 18.61 17.09
CA ILE A 91 -10.19 17.30 17.40
C ILE A 91 -10.82 17.29 18.80
N PRO A 92 -10.12 17.71 19.88
CA PRO A 92 -10.69 17.68 21.24
C PRO A 92 -11.97 18.50 21.40
N PHE A 93 -12.17 19.51 20.54
CA PHE A 93 -13.23 20.50 20.69
C PHE A 93 -14.48 20.21 19.82
N LYS A 94 -14.47 19.19 18.95
CA LYS A 94 -15.61 18.88 18.07
C LYS A 94 -16.08 17.42 18.22
N LYS A 95 -17.28 17.24 18.77
CA LYS A 95 -17.89 15.96 19.20
C LYS A 95 -18.33 14.99 18.09
N LYS A 96 -17.96 15.19 16.83
CA LYS A 96 -18.32 14.28 15.71
C LYS A 96 -17.41 14.57 14.52
N GLN A 97 -16.16 14.12 14.58
CA GLN A 97 -15.21 14.37 13.49
C GLN A 97 -15.03 13.13 12.62
N VAL A 98 -14.89 13.41 11.32
CA VAL A 98 -14.36 12.50 10.30
C VAL A 98 -12.84 12.30 10.46
N PHE A 99 -12.18 13.11 11.29
CA PHE A 99 -10.78 12.96 11.69
C PHE A 99 -10.68 12.40 13.10
N GLU A 100 -9.72 11.51 13.29
CA GLU A 100 -9.48 10.80 14.55
C GLU A 100 -7.98 10.62 14.79
N LEU A 101 -7.59 10.57 16.06
CA LEU A 101 -6.25 10.20 16.47
C LEU A 101 -6.29 8.72 16.89
N SER A 102 -5.46 7.91 16.25
CA SER A 102 -5.22 6.53 16.66
C SER A 102 -4.45 6.48 17.98
N GLU A 103 -4.44 5.31 18.63
CA GLU A 103 -3.72 5.08 19.89
C GLU A 103 -2.21 5.35 19.78
N ASP A 104 -1.64 5.17 18.59
CA ASP A 104 -0.25 5.47 18.24
C ASP A 104 0.01 6.97 17.98
N GLY A 105 -1.00 7.82 18.19
CA GLY A 105 -0.91 9.27 18.00
C GLY A 105 -0.96 9.72 16.54
N VAL A 106 -1.23 8.81 15.60
CA VAL A 106 -1.34 9.07 14.16
C VAL A 106 -2.71 9.63 13.83
N LEU A 107 -2.72 10.70 13.03
CA LEU A 107 -3.93 11.32 12.51
C LEU A 107 -4.49 10.53 11.33
N ARG A 108 -5.78 10.21 11.40
CA ARG A 108 -6.54 9.52 10.35
C ARG A 108 -7.80 10.28 9.97
N TYR A 109 -8.26 10.07 8.73
CA TYR A 109 -9.55 10.55 8.22
C TYR A 109 -10.41 9.37 7.76
N GLN A 110 -11.45 9.02 8.52
CA GLN A 110 -12.29 7.85 8.27
C GLN A 110 -11.43 6.58 8.08
N ASP A 111 -10.57 6.28 9.06
CA ASP A 111 -9.58 5.19 9.01
C ASP A 111 -8.47 5.29 7.94
N ARG A 112 -8.37 6.42 7.21
CA ARG A 112 -7.33 6.61 6.19
C ARG A 112 -6.17 7.39 6.74
N LEU A 113 -4.95 7.00 6.38
CA LEU A 113 -3.74 7.67 6.85
C LEU A 113 -3.64 9.09 6.26
N CYS A 114 -3.56 10.09 7.13
CA CYS A 114 -3.34 11.47 6.71
C CYS A 114 -1.89 11.67 6.25
N VAL A 115 -1.69 12.01 4.98
CA VAL A 115 -0.37 12.20 4.39
C VAL A 115 0.00 13.67 4.46
N PRO A 116 1.12 14.04 5.12
CA PRO A 116 1.56 15.44 5.19
C PRO A 116 2.09 15.92 3.84
N ASP A 117 1.88 17.20 3.53
CA ASP A 117 2.47 17.87 2.37
C ASP A 117 3.92 18.30 2.63
N VAL A 118 4.78 17.31 2.92
CA VAL A 118 6.20 17.55 3.24
C VAL A 118 7.10 16.56 2.52
N ARG A 119 8.29 17.03 2.13
CA ARG A 119 9.38 16.24 1.50
C ARG A 119 8.94 15.35 0.32
N GLY A 120 7.88 15.74 -0.39
CA GLY A 120 7.36 14.97 -1.52
C GLY A 120 6.78 13.61 -1.14
N LEU A 121 6.37 13.38 0.12
CA LEU A 121 5.80 12.11 0.58
C LEU A 121 4.56 11.71 -0.23
N GLN A 122 3.68 12.67 -0.54
CA GLN A 122 2.52 12.42 -1.41
C GLN A 122 2.94 11.85 -2.77
N ARG A 123 4.01 12.41 -3.37
CA ARG A 123 4.57 11.94 -4.64
C ARG A 123 5.19 10.55 -4.51
N GLN A 124 5.87 10.26 -3.40
CA GLN A 124 6.43 8.92 -3.15
C GLN A 124 5.33 7.86 -3.04
N ILE A 125 4.23 8.16 -2.35
CA ILE A 125 3.05 7.27 -2.28
C ILE A 125 2.46 7.08 -3.68
N MET A 126 2.31 8.16 -4.46
CA MET A 126 1.85 8.05 -5.84
C MET A 126 2.77 7.15 -6.68
N ILE A 127 4.10 7.30 -6.57
CA ILE A 127 5.08 6.47 -7.29
C ILE A 127 5.03 5.02 -6.82
N GLU A 128 4.91 4.76 -5.52
CA GLU A 128 4.88 3.41 -4.97
C GLU A 128 3.63 2.63 -5.43
N ILE A 129 2.47 3.30 -5.41
CA ILE A 129 1.23 2.73 -5.95
C ILE A 129 1.33 2.60 -7.46
N LEU A 130 1.90 3.59 -8.14
CA LEU A 130 2.20 3.49 -9.56
C LEU A 130 3.10 2.26 -9.78
N GLN A 131 4.28 2.08 -9.22
CA GLN A 131 5.09 0.87 -9.43
C GLN A 131 4.34 -0.47 -9.20
N SER A 132 3.37 -0.53 -8.29
CA SER A 132 2.46 -1.67 -8.19
C SER A 132 1.47 -1.82 -9.38
N TRP A 133 1.02 -0.70 -9.97
CA TRP A 133 0.17 -0.59 -11.18
C TRP A 133 0.83 -1.17 -12.44
N TYR A 134 2.15 -1.08 -12.60
CA TYR A 134 2.83 -1.37 -13.88
C TYR A 134 2.89 -2.88 -14.07
N SER A 135 2.66 -3.62 -12.99
CA SER A 135 2.51 -5.07 -13.04
C SER A 135 1.12 -5.50 -13.55
N ILE A 136 0.11 -4.60 -13.58
CA ILE A 136 -1.29 -4.92 -13.86
C ILE A 136 -1.98 -3.77 -14.64
N HIS A 137 -1.64 -3.64 -15.92
CA HIS A 137 -2.33 -2.90 -17.00
C HIS A 137 -3.69 -2.21 -16.67
N MET A 138 -3.71 -1.08 -15.97
CA MET A 138 -4.91 -0.23 -15.86
C MET A 138 -4.54 1.25 -15.92
N GLY A 139 -5.07 1.98 -16.91
CA GLY A 139 -4.75 3.37 -17.18
C GLY A 139 -4.96 4.36 -16.01
N SER A 140 -4.43 5.57 -16.19
CA SER A 140 -4.29 6.63 -15.18
C SER A 140 -5.57 7.05 -14.45
N THR A 141 -6.75 6.67 -14.96
CA THR A 141 -8.07 7.01 -14.44
C THR A 141 -8.39 6.33 -13.09
N LYS A 142 -7.70 5.24 -12.71
CA LYS A 142 -7.97 4.50 -11.46
C LYS A 142 -7.15 4.93 -10.23
N MET A 143 -6.17 5.83 -10.38
CA MET A 143 -5.29 6.22 -9.27
C MET A 143 -6.03 6.82 -8.06
N TYR A 144 -7.03 7.68 -8.28
CA TYR A 144 -7.75 8.32 -7.18
C TYR A 144 -8.60 7.34 -6.35
N PRO A 145 -9.47 6.50 -6.95
CA PRO A 145 -10.21 5.47 -6.20
C PRO A 145 -9.35 4.59 -5.31
N ASP A 146 -8.16 4.19 -5.78
CA ASP A 146 -7.29 3.27 -5.05
C ASP A 146 -6.54 3.98 -3.92
N LEU A 147 -5.93 5.14 -4.22
CA LEU A 147 -5.28 5.96 -3.20
C LEU A 147 -6.27 6.37 -2.10
N ARG A 148 -7.52 6.68 -2.48
CA ARG A 148 -8.56 7.09 -1.54
C ARG A 148 -8.92 5.99 -0.54
N GLN A 149 -8.70 4.71 -0.83
CA GLN A 149 -9.02 3.63 0.11
C GLN A 149 -8.11 3.65 1.35
N LEU A 150 -6.85 4.06 1.17
CA LEU A 150 -5.82 3.95 2.21
C LEU A 150 -5.35 5.32 2.74
N TYR A 151 -5.38 6.35 1.90
CA TYR A 151 -4.76 7.63 2.18
C TYR A 151 -5.74 8.79 2.06
N TRP A 152 -5.40 9.87 2.75
CA TRP A 152 -6.06 11.16 2.64
C TRP A 152 -5.04 12.28 2.74
N TRP A 153 -5.17 13.34 1.94
CA TRP A 153 -4.49 14.62 2.16
C TRP A 153 -5.25 15.77 1.51
N ASN A 154 -4.93 17.00 1.92
CA ASN A 154 -5.56 18.19 1.37
C ASN A 154 -5.21 18.35 -0.11
N GLY A 155 -6.21 18.52 -0.98
CA GLY A 155 -5.98 18.66 -2.41
C GLY A 155 -5.71 17.37 -3.18
N MET A 156 -5.88 16.19 -2.57
CA MET A 156 -5.58 14.87 -3.15
C MET A 156 -5.98 14.66 -4.61
N LYS A 157 -7.23 14.98 -4.97
CA LYS A 157 -7.70 14.88 -6.37
C LYS A 157 -6.87 15.75 -7.32
N ARG A 158 -6.60 17.00 -6.92
CA ARG A 158 -5.83 17.98 -7.72
C ARG A 158 -4.40 17.51 -7.89
N ASN A 159 -3.74 17.08 -6.81
CA ASN A 159 -2.35 16.60 -6.88
C ASN A 159 -2.20 15.34 -7.75
N ILE A 160 -3.17 14.41 -7.66
CA ILE A 160 -3.17 13.22 -8.52
C ILE A 160 -3.38 13.60 -9.99
N ALA A 161 -4.31 14.51 -10.28
CA ALA A 161 -4.53 14.98 -11.65
C ALA A 161 -3.27 15.63 -12.23
N GLU A 162 -2.61 16.49 -11.46
CA GLU A 162 -1.35 17.14 -11.83
C GLU A 162 -0.20 16.14 -12.01
N TYR A 163 -0.12 15.11 -11.17
CA TYR A 163 0.86 14.04 -11.31
C TYR A 163 0.64 13.23 -12.59
N VAL A 164 -0.62 12.86 -12.89
CA VAL A 164 -1.00 12.12 -14.10
C VAL A 164 -0.69 12.92 -15.36
N THR A 165 -0.93 14.23 -15.37
CA THR A 165 -0.61 15.08 -16.54
C THR A 165 0.89 15.22 -16.76
N GLN A 166 1.71 15.14 -15.71
CA GLN A 166 3.18 15.23 -15.80
C GLN A 166 3.87 13.87 -16.02
N CYS A 167 3.15 12.75 -15.94
CA CYS A 167 3.74 11.40 -16.04
C CYS A 167 3.88 10.93 -17.50
N PRO A 168 5.11 10.77 -18.04
CA PRO A 168 5.32 10.39 -19.45
C PRO A 168 4.66 9.06 -19.82
N SER A 169 4.70 8.09 -18.90
CA SER A 169 4.10 6.79 -19.11
C SER A 169 2.57 6.80 -19.06
N CYS A 170 1.95 7.70 -18.28
CA CYS A 170 0.50 7.91 -18.34
C CYS A 170 0.07 8.65 -19.62
N GLN A 171 0.94 9.51 -20.16
CA GLN A 171 0.71 10.20 -21.44
C GLN A 171 0.80 9.23 -22.62
N GLN A 172 1.74 8.29 -22.62
CA GLN A 172 1.88 7.27 -23.68
C GLN A 172 0.62 6.42 -23.85
N VAL A 173 0.00 5.96 -22.75
CA VAL A 173 -1.24 5.16 -22.77
C VAL A 173 -2.45 5.93 -23.33
N ARG A 174 -2.40 7.27 -23.37
CA ARG A 174 -3.48 8.09 -23.96
C ARG A 174 -3.36 8.27 -25.48
N VAL A 175 -2.18 8.05 -26.06
CA VAL A 175 -1.95 8.23 -27.50
C VAL A 175 -2.30 6.97 -28.30
N GLU A 176 -2.38 5.81 -27.65
CA GLU A 176 -2.64 4.51 -28.28
C GLU A 176 -4.13 4.07 -28.30
N ASN A 177 -5.09 4.98 -28.05
CA ASN A 177 -6.54 4.71 -28.16
C ASN A 177 -7.21 5.53 -29.26
#